data_AF-K4AEE1-F1
#
_entry.id   AF-K4AEE1-F1
#
_cell.length_a   1.000
_cell.length_b   1.000
_cell.length_c   1.000
_cell.angle_alpha   90.00
_cell.angle_beta   90.00
_cell.angle_gamma   90.00
#
_symmetry.space_group_name_H-M   'P 1'
#
loop_
_entity.id
_entity.type
_entity.pdbx_description
1 polymer ?
#
loop_
_entity_poly.entity_id
_entity_poly.type
_entity_poly.pdbx_seq_one_letter_code
_entity_poly.pdbx_strand_id
1 'polypeptide(L)'
;MGGPWLATHLWEHYSFTLDKQFLEKTAYPLLEGSASFLLDWLIEGHREYLETNPSTSPEHYFIAPDGKKACVSYSTTMDMSIIREVFSAVLLSADILGKSDTNVVQRIKKALPNLPPVKVARDGTIMEWAQDFQDPEVHHRHVSHLFGLYPGHSMSLEQTPDLCKAVANSLYKRGDEGPGWSTSWKMALWAHLHNSEHAYKMILQLITLVDPKHEVSREGGLYSNLFTAHPPFQIDANFG
;
A
#
# COMPACT_ATOMS: atom_id res chain seq x y z
N MET A 1 -10.41 1.33 2.96
CA MET A 1 -9.16 2.03 3.30
C MET A 1 -8.83 3.29 2.47
N GLY A 2 -9.73 3.81 1.61
CA GLY A 2 -9.42 5.01 0.81
C GLY A 2 -9.14 6.28 1.62
N GLY A 3 -10.00 6.62 2.59
CA GLY A 3 -9.79 7.76 3.48
C GLY A 3 -8.51 7.66 4.33
N PRO A 4 -8.24 6.51 4.97
CA PRO A 4 -6.98 6.27 5.66
C PRO A 4 -5.72 6.43 4.80
N TRP A 5 -5.70 5.91 3.57
CA TRP A 5 -4.56 6.14 2.66
C TRP A 5 -4.43 7.64 2.32
N LEU A 6 -5.50 8.32 1.94
CA LEU A 6 -5.43 9.77 1.67
C LEU A 6 -4.92 10.57 2.88
N ALA A 7 -5.24 10.14 4.10
CA ALA A 7 -4.77 10.79 5.31
C ALA A 7 -3.25 10.71 5.48
N THR A 8 -2.56 9.71 4.92
CA THR A 8 -1.09 9.63 4.99
C THR A 8 -0.42 10.82 4.29
N HIS A 9 -1.04 11.37 3.24
CA HIS A 9 -0.52 12.57 2.56
C HIS A 9 -0.49 13.81 3.46
N LEU A 10 -1.32 13.87 4.50
CA LEU A 10 -1.28 14.96 5.48
C LEU A 10 0.01 14.91 6.30
N TRP A 11 0.42 13.70 6.67
CA TRP A 11 1.69 13.48 7.35
C TRP A 11 2.87 13.74 6.42
N GLU A 12 2.82 13.27 5.17
CA GLU A 12 3.84 13.59 4.17
C GLU A 12 3.99 15.10 3.96
N HIS A 13 2.90 15.84 3.83
CA HIS A 13 2.99 17.29 3.68
C HIS A 13 3.73 17.93 4.86
N TYR A 14 3.44 17.49 6.10
CA TYR A 14 4.17 17.98 7.27
C TYR A 14 5.63 17.50 7.27
N SER A 15 5.93 16.24 6.96
CA SER A 15 7.29 15.70 7.02
C SER A 15 8.25 16.43 6.07
N PHE A 16 7.75 16.89 4.92
CA PHE A 16 8.52 17.66 3.94
C PHE A 16 8.61 19.16 4.25
N THR A 17 7.58 19.75 4.86
CA THR A 17 7.53 21.22 5.10
C THR A 17 7.93 21.63 6.51
N LEU A 18 7.80 20.72 7.47
CA LEU A 18 7.89 20.93 8.91
C LEU A 18 6.98 22.05 9.43
N ASP A 19 5.90 22.39 8.70
CA ASP A 19 4.94 23.43 9.10
C ASP A 19 4.10 22.94 10.29
N LYS A 20 4.53 23.34 11.50
CA LYS A 20 3.85 22.99 12.74
C LYS A 20 2.43 23.58 12.82
N GLN A 21 2.17 24.72 12.19
CA GLN A 21 0.83 25.32 12.19
C GLN A 21 -0.12 24.50 11.33
N PHE A 22 0.33 24.05 10.15
CA PHE A 22 -0.43 23.10 9.32
C PHE A 22 -0.67 21.78 10.07
N LEU A 23 0.37 21.25 10.74
CA LEU A 23 0.25 20.03 11.54
C LEU A 23 -0.84 20.17 12.60
N GLU A 24 -0.78 21.23 13.40
CA GLU A 24 -1.69 21.44 14.52
C GLU A 24 -3.12 21.73 14.09
N LYS A 25 -3.31 22.59 13.08
CA LYS A 25 -4.63 23.12 12.71
C LYS A 25 -5.35 22.31 11.66
N THR A 26 -4.62 21.54 10.85
CA THR A 26 -5.18 20.83 9.68
C THR A 26 -4.89 19.34 9.73
N ALA A 27 -3.62 18.94 9.73
CA ALA A 27 -3.26 17.52 9.57
C ALA A 27 -3.67 16.68 10.77
N TYR A 28 -3.31 17.09 12.00
CA TYR A 28 -3.55 16.30 13.20
C TYR A 28 -5.04 16.03 13.47
N PRO A 29 -5.96 17.02 13.40
CA PRO A 29 -7.39 16.75 13.57
C PRO A 29 -7.95 15.73 12.56
N LEU A 30 -7.49 15.78 11.30
CA LEU A 30 -7.91 14.85 10.25
C LEU A 30 -7.30 13.45 10.43
N LEU A 31 -6.02 13.37 10.81
CA LEU A 31 -5.34 12.13 11.16
C LEU A 31 -5.98 11.45 12.39
N GLU A 32 -6.29 12.23 13.44
CA GLU A 32 -6.96 11.75 14.64
C GLU A 32 -8.36 11.22 14.34
N GLY A 33 -9.13 11.92 13.48
CA GLY A 33 -10.43 11.45 13.00
C GLY A 33 -10.32 10.14 12.21
N SER A 34 -9.34 10.04 11.31
CA SER A 34 -9.08 8.82 10.53
C SER A 34 -8.69 7.64 11.45
N ALA A 35 -7.79 7.88 12.42
CA ALA A 35 -7.40 6.85 13.37
C ALA A 35 -8.54 6.43 14.31
N SER A 36 -9.41 7.36 14.69
CA SER A 36 -10.60 7.03 15.50
C SER A 36 -11.52 6.06 14.75
N PHE A 37 -11.79 6.33 13.46
CA PHE A 37 -12.52 5.39 12.62
C PHE A 37 -11.82 4.03 12.53
N LEU A 38 -10.49 3.99 12.32
CA LEU A 38 -9.74 2.74 12.23
C LEU A 38 -9.78 1.95 13.55
N LEU A 39 -9.68 2.61 14.69
CA LEU A 39 -9.79 1.98 16.00
C LEU A 39 -11.17 1.35 16.25
N ASP A 40 -12.23 1.96 15.72
CA ASP A 40 -13.60 1.43 15.82
C ASP A 40 -13.90 0.39 14.72
N TRP A 41 -13.14 0.41 13.63
CA TRP A 41 -13.22 -0.58 12.54
C TRP A 41 -12.51 -1.89 12.89
N LEU A 42 -11.50 -1.83 13.75
CA LEU A 42 -10.78 -3.00 14.27
C LEU A 42 -11.67 -3.77 15.26
N ILE A 43 -11.77 -5.08 15.05
CA ILE A 43 -12.48 -6.00 15.94
C ILE A 43 -11.51 -7.02 16.53
N GLU A 44 -11.86 -7.61 17.68
CA GLU A 44 -11.14 -8.78 18.18
C GLU A 44 -11.31 -9.94 17.19
N GLY A 45 -10.17 -10.46 16.72
CA GLY A 45 -10.11 -11.49 15.70
C GLY A 45 -9.41 -12.75 16.19
N HIS A 46 -8.75 -13.43 15.24
CA HIS A 46 -8.10 -14.70 15.53
C HIS A 46 -6.78 -14.48 16.29
N ARG A 47 -6.44 -15.42 17.18
CA ARG A 47 -5.14 -15.47 17.87
C ARG A 47 -4.79 -14.17 18.61
N GLU A 48 -5.78 -13.56 19.27
CA GLU A 48 -5.64 -12.32 20.06
C GLU A 48 -5.27 -11.06 19.25
N TYR A 49 -5.28 -11.14 17.92
CA TYR A 49 -5.05 -9.98 17.06
C TYR A 49 -6.32 -9.15 16.86
N LEU A 50 -6.13 -7.86 16.59
CA LEU A 50 -7.16 -6.97 16.09
C LEU A 50 -7.22 -7.06 14.56
N GLU A 51 -8.40 -7.29 14.01
CA GLU A 51 -8.62 -7.59 12.61
C GLU A 51 -9.56 -6.59 11.93
N THR A 52 -9.46 -6.48 10.60
CA THR A 52 -10.49 -5.85 9.77
C THR A 52 -11.35 -6.91 9.12
N ASN A 53 -12.67 -6.80 9.23
CA ASN A 53 -13.61 -7.74 8.61
C ASN A 53 -14.94 -7.03 8.31
N PRO A 54 -15.36 -6.89 7.04
CA PRO A 54 -14.73 -7.43 5.83
C PRO A 54 -13.48 -6.68 5.40
N SER A 55 -12.57 -7.37 4.70
CA SER A 55 -11.34 -6.81 4.15
C SER A 55 -11.09 -7.32 2.72
N THR A 56 -10.57 -6.47 1.83
CA THR A 56 -10.25 -6.80 0.44
C THR A 56 -8.82 -6.38 0.11
N SER A 57 -8.21 -6.96 -0.93
CA SER A 57 -6.98 -6.46 -1.52
C SER A 57 -7.33 -5.93 -2.91
N PRO A 58 -7.39 -4.61 -3.14
CA PRO A 58 -7.80 -4.06 -4.44
C PRO A 58 -6.90 -4.56 -5.58
N GLU A 59 -7.41 -5.04 -6.71
CA GLU A 59 -8.78 -5.49 -7.03
C GLU A 59 -8.77 -7.01 -7.24
N HIS A 60 -8.14 -7.70 -6.30
CA HIS A 60 -7.66 -9.05 -6.49
C HIS A 60 -8.57 -10.10 -5.84
N TYR A 61 -8.64 -11.27 -6.48
CA TYR A 61 -9.33 -12.45 -5.96
C TYR A 61 -8.34 -13.44 -5.38
N PHE A 62 -8.80 -14.30 -4.49
CA PHE A 62 -8.11 -15.51 -4.05
C PHE A 62 -9.00 -16.73 -4.26
N ILE A 63 -8.42 -17.93 -4.23
CA ILE A 63 -9.19 -19.19 -4.16
C ILE A 63 -9.44 -19.53 -2.70
N ALA A 64 -10.72 -19.54 -2.32
CA ALA A 64 -11.17 -19.88 -0.97
C ALA A 64 -11.07 -21.40 -0.71
N PRO A 65 -11.16 -21.85 0.57
CA PRO A 65 -11.06 -23.28 0.91
C PRO A 65 -12.10 -24.18 0.24
N ASP A 66 -13.23 -23.64 -0.21
CA ASP A 66 -14.25 -24.36 -0.97
C ASP A 66 -13.94 -24.46 -2.49
N GLY A 67 -12.77 -23.98 -2.91
CA GLY A 67 -12.28 -23.98 -4.29
C GLY A 67 -12.83 -22.86 -5.16
N LYS A 68 -13.66 -21.95 -4.63
CA LYS A 68 -14.25 -20.85 -5.40
C LYS A 68 -13.42 -19.58 -5.30
N LYS A 69 -13.55 -18.71 -6.31
CA LYS A 69 -12.99 -17.35 -6.25
C LYS A 69 -13.76 -16.52 -5.22
N ALA A 70 -13.02 -15.84 -4.36
CA ALA A 70 -13.53 -14.86 -3.40
C ALA A 70 -12.67 -13.59 -3.44
N CYS A 71 -13.25 -12.45 -3.09
CA CYS A 71 -12.56 -11.16 -3.03
C CYS A 71 -12.62 -10.51 -1.63
N VAL A 72 -13.37 -11.10 -0.70
CA VAL A 72 -13.53 -10.62 0.68
C VAL A 72 -12.96 -11.66 1.63
N SER A 73 -12.10 -11.20 2.52
CA SER A 73 -11.52 -11.96 3.61
C SER A 73 -11.47 -11.07 4.87
N TYR A 74 -10.46 -11.26 5.71
CA TYR A 74 -10.17 -10.44 6.89
C TYR A 74 -8.70 -10.03 6.86
N SER A 75 -8.37 -8.87 7.42
CA SER A 75 -7.01 -8.37 7.64
C SER A 75 -6.06 -8.56 6.47
N THR A 76 -6.40 -8.07 5.27
CA THR A 76 -5.45 -8.07 4.17
C THR A 76 -4.20 -7.27 4.55
N THR A 77 -3.07 -7.61 3.94
CA THR A 77 -1.80 -6.96 4.26
C THR A 77 -1.85 -5.46 3.94
N MET A 78 -2.61 -5.05 2.92
CA MET A 78 -2.84 -3.64 2.61
C MET A 78 -3.57 -2.91 3.74
N ASP A 79 -4.68 -3.48 4.25
CA ASP A 79 -5.43 -2.90 5.38
C ASP A 79 -4.51 -2.68 6.58
N MET A 80 -3.77 -3.73 6.96
CA MET A 80 -2.87 -3.66 8.12
C MET A 80 -1.74 -2.66 7.93
N SER A 81 -1.18 -2.56 6.71
CA SER A 81 -0.11 -1.61 6.41
C SER A 81 -0.60 -0.16 6.47
N ILE A 82 -1.79 0.12 5.91
CA ILE A 82 -2.39 1.48 5.96
C ILE A 82 -2.73 1.87 7.40
N ILE A 83 -3.28 0.95 8.20
CA ILE A 83 -3.59 1.22 9.61
C ILE A 83 -2.31 1.57 10.38
N ARG A 84 -1.23 0.80 10.18
CA ARG A 84 0.07 1.08 10.82
C ARG A 84 0.59 2.46 10.43
N GLU A 85 0.47 2.84 9.16
CA GLU A 85 0.93 4.14 8.67
C GLU A 85 0.17 5.30 9.34
N VAL A 86 -1.16 5.23 9.35
CA VAL A 86 -2.00 6.27 9.99
C VAL A 86 -1.76 6.33 11.51
N PHE A 87 -1.65 5.18 12.17
CA PHE A 87 -1.34 5.13 13.60
C PHE A 87 0.03 5.72 13.91
N SER A 88 1.04 5.40 13.11
CA SER A 88 2.39 5.98 13.23
C SER A 88 2.35 7.51 13.09
N ALA A 89 1.69 8.01 12.05
CA ALA A 89 1.52 9.44 11.81
C ALA A 89 0.83 10.16 12.99
N VAL A 90 -0.21 9.57 13.58
CA VAL A 90 -0.88 10.14 14.76
C VAL A 90 0.04 10.16 15.98
N LEU A 91 0.77 9.07 16.24
CA LEU A 91 1.69 9.01 17.37
C LEU A 91 2.82 10.04 17.26
N LEU A 92 3.43 10.16 16.08
CA LEU A 92 4.49 11.13 15.82
C LEU A 92 3.96 12.57 15.90
N SER A 93 2.81 12.84 15.29
CA SER A 93 2.16 14.16 15.38
C SER A 93 1.81 14.53 16.81
N ALA A 94 1.29 13.57 17.60
CA ALA A 94 0.92 13.79 18.99
C ALA A 94 2.15 14.14 19.84
N ASP A 95 3.28 13.46 19.63
CA ASP A 95 4.52 13.76 20.34
C ASP A 95 4.99 15.20 20.07
N ILE A 96 5.03 15.60 18.79
CA ILE A 96 5.43 16.94 18.35
C ILE A 96 4.52 18.05 18.90
N LEU A 97 3.23 17.76 19.03
CA LEU A 97 2.22 18.70 19.54
C LEU A 97 2.03 18.64 21.05
N GLY A 98 2.72 17.74 21.77
CA GLY A 98 2.52 17.55 23.21
C GLY A 98 1.14 16.99 23.58
N LYS A 99 0.56 16.16 22.71
CA LYS A 99 -0.77 15.53 22.83
C LYS A 99 -0.70 14.03 23.12
N SER A 100 0.40 13.56 23.71
CA SER A 100 0.65 12.12 23.96
C SER A 100 -0.33 11.45 24.93
N ASP A 101 -1.12 12.23 25.67
CA ASP A 101 -2.07 11.75 26.69
C ASP A 101 -3.53 11.69 26.21
N THR A 102 -3.82 12.02 24.94
CA THR A 102 -5.19 11.94 24.42
C THR A 102 -5.70 10.50 24.39
N ASN A 103 -7.02 10.33 24.52
CA ASN A 103 -7.65 9.01 24.52
C ASN A 103 -7.32 8.21 23.24
N VAL A 104 -7.33 8.88 22.07
CA VAL A 104 -7.02 8.25 20.79
C VAL A 104 -5.58 7.72 20.77
N VAL A 105 -4.60 8.51 21.22
CA VAL A 105 -3.20 8.09 21.29
C VAL A 105 -3.02 6.87 22.20
N GLN A 106 -3.69 6.84 23.35
CA GLN A 106 -3.62 5.70 24.27
C GLN A 106 -4.27 4.44 23.67
N ARG A 107 -5.40 4.58 22.99
CA ARG A 107 -6.04 3.48 22.25
C ARG A 107 -5.14 2.94 21.14
N ILE A 108 -4.47 3.82 20.37
CA ILE A 108 -3.51 3.43 19.33
C ILE A 108 -2.34 2.65 19.93
N LYS A 109 -1.72 3.15 21.02
CA LYS A 109 -0.61 2.47 21.70
C LYS A 109 -0.99 1.07 22.17
N LYS A 110 -2.25 0.86 22.59
CA LYS A 110 -2.77 -0.47 22.97
C LYS A 110 -3.07 -1.35 21.76
N ALA A 111 -3.60 -0.79 20.67
CA ALA A 111 -4.01 -1.54 19.49
C ALA A 111 -2.84 -1.96 18.60
N LEU A 112 -1.84 -1.09 18.41
CA LEU A 112 -0.76 -1.27 17.44
C LEU A 112 0.06 -2.58 17.61
N PRO A 113 0.43 -3.02 18.84
CA PRO A 113 1.10 -4.30 19.06
C PRO A 113 0.23 -5.52 18.73
N ASN A 114 -1.09 -5.36 18.78
CA ASN A 114 -2.07 -6.42 18.53
C ASN A 114 -2.53 -6.44 17.07
N LEU A 115 -1.98 -5.62 16.18
CA LEU A 115 -2.22 -5.77 14.74
C LEU A 115 -1.43 -6.97 14.20
N PRO A 116 -2.01 -7.81 13.32
CA PRO A 116 -1.31 -8.89 12.64
C PRO A 116 -0.01 -8.41 11.97
N PRO A 117 1.11 -9.12 12.14
CA PRO A 117 2.35 -8.78 11.44
C PRO A 117 2.24 -9.13 9.95
N VAL A 118 3.06 -8.46 9.12
CA VAL A 118 3.28 -8.86 7.73
C VAL A 118 3.97 -10.23 7.73
N LYS A 119 3.51 -11.15 6.88
CA LYS A 119 4.02 -12.53 6.81
C LYS A 119 4.55 -12.86 5.43
N VAL A 120 5.51 -13.77 5.40
CA VAL A 120 6.06 -14.35 4.18
C VAL A 120 5.32 -15.65 3.88
N ALA A 121 4.85 -15.80 2.65
CA ALA A 121 4.16 -16.97 2.13
C ALA A 121 5.14 -18.13 1.90
N ARG A 122 4.61 -19.34 1.66
CA ARG A 122 5.45 -20.54 1.45
C ARG A 122 6.37 -20.45 0.23
N ASP A 123 5.98 -19.69 -0.78
CA ASP A 123 6.77 -19.45 -2.00
C ASP A 123 7.75 -18.27 -1.86
N GLY A 124 7.87 -17.70 -0.66
CA GLY A 124 8.82 -16.64 -0.37
C GLY A 124 8.35 -15.23 -0.75
N THR A 125 7.09 -15.04 -1.16
CA THR A 125 6.52 -13.69 -1.38
C THR A 125 5.91 -13.13 -0.11
N ILE A 126 5.54 -11.84 -0.11
CA ILE A 126 4.68 -11.29 0.93
C ILE A 126 3.28 -11.90 0.78
N MET A 127 2.68 -12.32 1.88
CA MET A 127 1.28 -12.76 1.89
C MET A 127 0.37 -11.56 1.59
N GLU A 128 -0.48 -11.68 0.57
CA GLU A 128 -1.43 -10.61 0.23
C GLU A 128 -2.67 -10.60 1.16
N TRP A 129 -3.12 -11.78 1.57
CA TRP A 129 -4.26 -11.99 2.46
C TRP A 129 -3.80 -12.50 3.83
N ALA A 130 -4.72 -12.54 4.81
CA ALA A 130 -4.41 -13.06 6.15
C ALA A 130 -4.00 -14.55 6.19
N GLN A 131 -4.31 -15.30 5.12
CA GLN A 131 -3.89 -16.69 4.91
C GLN A 131 -3.18 -16.83 3.57
N ASP A 132 -2.36 -17.88 3.46
CA ASP A 132 -1.60 -18.21 2.25
C ASP A 132 -2.53 -18.87 1.22
N PHE A 133 -3.47 -18.08 0.69
CA PHE A 133 -4.44 -18.52 -0.31
C PHE A 133 -3.79 -18.67 -1.68
N GLN A 134 -4.36 -19.55 -2.50
CA GLN A 134 -3.94 -19.67 -3.89
C GLN A 134 -4.37 -18.42 -4.68
N ASP A 135 -3.41 -17.90 -5.44
CA ASP A 135 -3.55 -16.75 -6.32
C ASP A 135 -4.07 -17.19 -7.72
N PRO A 136 -5.28 -16.77 -8.14
CA PRO A 136 -5.84 -17.10 -9.44
C PRO A 136 -5.35 -16.19 -10.58
N GLU A 137 -4.65 -15.09 -10.29
CA GLU A 137 -4.16 -14.10 -11.27
C GLU A 137 -2.76 -13.62 -10.84
N VAL A 138 -1.76 -14.51 -10.97
CA VAL A 138 -0.39 -14.24 -10.47
C VAL A 138 0.25 -12.95 -11.00
N HIS A 139 -0.15 -12.51 -12.21
CA HIS A 139 0.29 -11.27 -12.84
C HIS A 139 -0.69 -10.09 -12.65
N HIS A 140 -1.48 -10.11 -11.57
CA HIS A 140 -2.43 -9.03 -11.28
C HIS A 140 -1.72 -7.67 -11.22
N ARG A 141 -2.34 -6.66 -11.85
CA ARG A 141 -1.79 -5.31 -11.97
C ARG A 141 -1.61 -4.56 -10.64
N HIS A 142 -2.39 -4.89 -9.61
CA HIS A 142 -2.20 -4.29 -8.29
C HIS A 142 -1.16 -5.05 -7.46
N VAL A 143 -0.40 -4.27 -6.69
CA VAL A 143 0.59 -4.74 -5.73
C VAL A 143 0.27 -4.21 -4.33
N SER A 144 -1.02 -4.17 -4.00
CA SER A 144 -1.63 -3.57 -2.82
C SER A 144 -0.99 -3.99 -1.49
N HIS A 145 -0.60 -5.26 -1.38
CA HIS A 145 0.09 -5.81 -0.21
C HIS A 145 1.54 -5.32 -0.02
N LEU A 146 2.10 -4.62 -1.01
CA LEU A 146 3.42 -3.99 -0.95
C LEU A 146 3.34 -2.52 -0.53
N PHE A 147 2.14 -1.99 -0.22
CA PHE A 147 1.94 -0.63 0.28
C PHE A 147 2.90 -0.27 1.40
N GLY A 148 3.17 -1.20 2.33
CA GLY A 148 4.02 -0.93 3.47
C GLY A 148 5.49 -0.61 3.13
N LEU A 149 5.96 -0.91 1.92
CA LEU A 149 7.27 -0.48 1.39
C LEU A 149 7.17 0.86 0.65
N TYR A 150 6.12 1.02 -0.15
CA TYR A 150 5.80 2.28 -0.82
C TYR A 150 4.31 2.33 -1.22
N PRO A 151 3.59 3.42 -0.92
CA PRO A 151 4.06 4.68 -0.33
C PRO A 151 4.13 4.70 1.22
N GLY A 152 3.87 3.59 1.89
CA GLY A 152 4.05 3.47 3.35
C GLY A 152 5.51 3.30 3.75
N HIS A 153 5.77 3.34 5.06
CA HIS A 153 7.11 3.34 5.65
C HIS A 153 7.34 2.18 6.63
N SER A 154 6.39 1.25 6.71
CA SER A 154 6.45 0.10 7.64
C SER A 154 7.44 -0.99 7.26
N MET A 155 7.97 -0.97 6.02
CA MET A 155 9.00 -1.88 5.52
C MET A 155 10.14 -1.07 4.91
N SER A 156 11.38 -1.39 5.27
CA SER A 156 12.58 -0.78 4.69
C SER A 156 13.76 -1.75 4.68
N LEU A 157 14.77 -1.50 3.85
CA LEU A 157 15.98 -2.33 3.78
C LEU A 157 16.76 -2.32 5.10
N GLU A 158 16.71 -1.21 5.82
CA GLU A 158 17.42 -1.01 7.08
C GLU A 158 16.71 -1.72 8.24
N GLN A 159 15.38 -1.66 8.29
CA GLN A 159 14.60 -2.14 9.43
C GLN A 159 14.08 -3.56 9.24
N THR A 160 13.71 -3.94 8.01
CA THR A 160 13.05 -5.21 7.70
C THR A 160 13.63 -5.87 6.45
N PRO A 161 14.96 -6.16 6.40
CA PRO A 161 15.62 -6.66 5.19
C PRO A 161 15.02 -7.99 4.67
N ASP A 162 14.55 -8.86 5.57
CA ASP A 162 13.93 -10.13 5.17
C ASP A 162 12.54 -9.94 4.55
N LEU A 163 11.76 -8.95 4.99
CA LEU A 163 10.53 -8.58 4.30
C LEU A 163 10.82 -7.95 2.94
N CYS A 164 11.86 -7.12 2.81
CA CYS A 164 12.24 -6.55 1.51
C CYS A 164 12.67 -7.62 0.50
N LYS A 165 13.32 -8.72 0.93
CA LYS A 165 13.56 -9.89 0.06
C LYS A 165 12.25 -10.50 -0.43
N ALA A 166 11.27 -10.65 0.45
CA ALA A 166 9.95 -11.16 0.08
C ALA A 166 9.16 -10.18 -0.81
N VAL A 167 9.33 -8.86 -0.63
CA VAL A 167 8.78 -7.84 -1.53
C VAL A 167 9.37 -7.99 -2.94
N ALA A 168 10.69 -8.15 -3.07
CA ALA A 168 11.33 -8.41 -4.36
C ALA A 168 10.78 -9.68 -5.03
N ASN A 169 10.64 -10.79 -4.28
CA ASN A 169 10.02 -12.02 -4.79
C ASN A 169 8.57 -11.80 -5.25
N SER A 170 7.81 -10.97 -4.53
CA SER A 170 6.44 -10.62 -4.90
C SER A 170 6.38 -9.86 -6.22
N LEU A 171 7.30 -8.91 -6.43
CA LEU A 171 7.44 -8.16 -7.69
C LEU A 171 7.84 -9.09 -8.85
N TYR A 172 8.81 -9.98 -8.65
CA TYR A 172 9.18 -10.98 -9.65
C TYR A 172 8.00 -11.88 -10.02
N LYS A 173 7.20 -12.33 -9.04
CA LYS A 173 6.01 -13.15 -9.27
C LYS A 173 4.91 -12.39 -10.03
N ARG A 174 4.67 -11.13 -9.66
CA ARG A 174 3.71 -10.25 -10.35
C ARG A 174 4.16 -9.94 -11.78
N GLY A 175 5.47 -9.90 -12.02
CA GLY A 175 6.04 -9.56 -13.31
C GLY A 175 5.94 -8.07 -13.61
N ASP A 176 6.41 -7.70 -14.79
CA ASP A 176 6.68 -6.31 -15.15
C ASP A 176 5.54 -5.64 -15.92
N GLU A 177 4.61 -6.42 -16.46
CA GLU A 177 3.51 -5.92 -17.29
C GLU A 177 2.41 -5.23 -16.47
N GLY A 178 1.67 -4.31 -17.10
CA GLY A 178 0.53 -3.65 -16.49
C GLY A 178 0.20 -2.31 -17.16
N PRO A 179 -0.92 -1.68 -16.75
CA PRO A 179 -1.24 -0.31 -17.16
C PRO A 179 -0.21 0.67 -16.58
N GLY A 180 -0.15 1.90 -17.12
CA GLY A 180 0.85 2.90 -16.72
C GLY A 180 1.04 3.03 -15.20
N TRP A 181 -0.04 3.18 -14.42
CA TRP A 181 0.09 3.36 -12.96
C TRP A 181 0.71 2.17 -12.25
N SER A 182 0.50 0.95 -12.77
CA SER A 182 1.07 -0.26 -12.22
C SER A 182 2.58 -0.26 -12.44
N THR A 183 3.01 0.10 -13.65
CA THR A 183 4.42 0.25 -14.01
C THR A 183 5.10 1.33 -13.19
N SER A 184 4.48 2.51 -13.00
CA SER A 184 5.00 3.56 -12.11
C SER A 184 5.10 3.10 -10.65
N TRP A 185 4.09 2.39 -10.12
CA TRP A 185 4.15 1.89 -8.75
C TRP A 185 5.26 0.84 -8.57
N LYS A 186 5.41 -0.09 -9.53
CA LYS A 186 6.51 -1.06 -9.53
C LYS A 186 7.87 -0.37 -9.64
N MET A 187 7.99 0.68 -10.44
CA MET A 187 9.20 1.51 -10.54
C MET A 187 9.61 2.05 -9.17
N ALA A 188 8.68 2.67 -8.44
CA ALA A 188 8.94 3.20 -7.11
C ALA A 188 9.32 2.09 -6.12
N LEU A 189 8.62 0.96 -6.12
CA LEU A 189 8.95 -0.18 -5.26
C LEU A 189 10.36 -0.73 -5.55
N TRP A 190 10.74 -0.89 -6.83
CA TRP A 190 12.10 -1.29 -7.19
C TRP A 190 13.16 -0.28 -6.78
N ALA A 191 12.86 1.02 -6.86
CA ALA A 191 13.73 2.08 -6.37
C ALA A 191 13.93 1.99 -4.84
N HIS A 192 12.86 1.74 -4.07
CA HIS A 192 12.92 1.53 -2.62
C HIS A 192 13.65 0.23 -2.22
N LEU A 193 13.79 -0.73 -3.13
CA LEU A 193 14.64 -1.92 -2.96
C LEU A 193 16.09 -1.71 -3.42
N HIS A 194 16.46 -0.48 -3.82
CA HIS A 194 17.76 -0.16 -4.41
C HIS A 194 18.12 -1.02 -5.64
N ASN A 195 17.11 -1.51 -6.38
CA ASN A 195 17.29 -2.28 -7.61
C ASN A 195 17.15 -1.35 -8.82
N SER A 196 18.25 -0.67 -9.16
CA SER A 196 18.28 0.31 -10.24
C SER A 196 18.01 -0.29 -11.61
N GLU A 197 18.42 -1.54 -11.85
CA GLU A 197 18.19 -2.24 -13.12
C GLU A 197 16.69 -2.41 -13.40
N HIS A 198 15.94 -2.92 -12.41
CA HIS A 198 14.50 -3.11 -12.57
C HIS A 198 13.73 -1.79 -12.57
N ALA A 199 14.13 -0.82 -11.73
CA ALA A 199 13.52 0.51 -11.76
C ALA A 199 13.68 1.17 -13.13
N TYR A 200 14.87 1.09 -13.73
CA TYR A 200 15.11 1.63 -15.08
C TYR A 200 14.34 0.86 -16.16
N LYS A 201 14.20 -0.46 -16.02
CA LYS A 201 13.37 -1.27 -16.92
C LYS A 201 11.90 -0.79 -16.92
N MET A 202 11.34 -0.45 -15.75
CA MET A 202 9.97 0.08 -15.66
C MET A 202 9.82 1.42 -16.38
N ILE A 203 10.84 2.29 -16.28
CA ILE A 203 10.88 3.57 -17.03
C ILE A 203 10.83 3.30 -18.54
N LEU A 204 11.66 2.39 -19.04
CA LEU A 204 11.67 2.06 -20.47
C LEU A 204 10.33 1.48 -20.94
N GLN A 205 9.67 0.68 -20.11
CA GLN A 205 8.33 0.16 -20.43
C GLN A 205 7.28 1.26 -20.51
N LEU A 206 7.31 2.23 -19.58
CA LEU A 206 6.43 3.41 -19.65
C LEU A 206 6.68 4.23 -20.93
N ILE A 207 7.93 4.35 -21.38
CA ILE A 207 8.29 5.09 -22.62
C ILE A 207 8.09 4.20 -23.86
N THR A 208 6.87 3.66 -24.01
CA THR A 208 6.41 2.91 -25.19
C THR A 208 5.25 3.66 -25.83
N LEU A 209 5.32 3.93 -27.14
CA LEU A 209 4.26 4.67 -27.83
C LEU A 209 2.98 3.82 -27.96
N VAL A 210 1.87 4.33 -27.43
CA VAL A 210 0.54 3.73 -27.57
C VAL A 210 -0.21 4.40 -28.73
N ASP A 211 -0.69 3.59 -29.68
CA ASP A 211 -1.55 4.06 -30.76
C ASP A 211 -3.01 4.13 -30.27
N PRO A 212 -3.63 5.32 -30.19
CA PRO A 212 -5.02 5.47 -29.73
C PRO A 212 -6.04 4.77 -30.65
N LYS A 213 -5.64 4.34 -31.85
CA LYS A 213 -6.49 3.55 -32.77
C LYS A 213 -6.37 2.04 -32.57
N HIS A 214 -5.33 1.58 -31.90
CA HIS A 214 -5.00 0.17 -31.71
C HIS A 214 -4.60 -0.13 -30.26
N GLU A 215 -5.40 0.38 -29.32
CA GLU A 215 -5.16 0.20 -27.89
C GLU A 215 -5.33 -1.27 -27.47
N VAL A 216 -4.37 -1.77 -26.70
CA VAL A 216 -4.47 -3.08 -26.03
C VAL A 216 -4.80 -2.85 -24.57
N SER A 217 -5.80 -3.56 -24.05
CA SER A 217 -6.27 -3.36 -22.68
C SER A 217 -5.15 -3.64 -21.67
N ARG A 218 -4.91 -2.67 -20.77
CA ARG A 218 -3.90 -2.76 -19.69
C ARG A 218 -2.45 -2.83 -20.17
N GLU A 219 -2.19 -2.47 -21.42
CA GLU A 219 -0.84 -2.28 -21.93
C GLU A 219 -0.45 -0.81 -21.78
N GLY A 220 0.27 -0.49 -20.70
CA GLY A 220 0.69 0.87 -20.40
C GLY A 220 1.63 1.47 -21.46
N GLY A 221 1.86 2.77 -21.35
CA GLY A 221 2.78 3.49 -22.23
C GLY A 221 2.48 4.98 -22.27
N LEU A 222 2.97 5.65 -23.30
CA LEU A 222 2.74 7.07 -23.57
C LEU A 222 2.03 7.26 -24.92
N TYR A 223 1.06 8.14 -24.97
CA TYR A 223 0.59 8.70 -26.23
C TYR A 223 1.61 9.72 -26.80
N SER A 224 1.38 10.16 -28.03
CA SER A 224 2.27 11.12 -28.73
C SER A 224 2.42 12.48 -28.04
N ASN A 225 1.48 12.85 -27.18
CA ASN A 225 1.53 14.05 -26.33
C ASN A 225 2.16 13.81 -24.95
N LEU A 226 2.80 12.65 -24.74
CA LEU A 226 3.41 12.21 -23.48
C LEU A 226 2.43 12.00 -22.32
N PHE A 227 1.13 11.90 -22.60
CA PHE A 227 0.17 11.44 -21.60
C PHE A 227 0.24 9.93 -21.46
N THR A 228 0.17 9.45 -20.23
CA THR A 228 0.22 8.02 -19.94
C THR A 228 -1.08 7.32 -20.29
N ALA A 229 -0.94 6.08 -20.74
CA ALA A 229 -2.04 5.21 -21.10
C ALA A 229 -2.27 4.17 -20.01
N HIS A 230 -3.54 3.95 -19.66
CA HIS A 230 -3.95 2.70 -19.05
C HIS A 230 -3.97 1.56 -20.07
N PRO A 231 -4.42 1.73 -21.34
CA PRO A 231 -5.32 2.74 -21.95
C PRO A 231 -6.80 2.67 -21.47
N PRO A 232 -7.62 3.73 -21.66
CA PRO A 232 -7.28 4.99 -22.37
C PRO A 232 -6.41 5.91 -21.50
N PHE A 233 -6.29 7.20 -21.85
CA PHE A 233 -5.59 8.20 -21.05
C PHE A 233 -5.94 8.12 -19.55
N GLN A 234 -4.91 7.97 -18.73
CA GLN A 234 -4.93 8.08 -17.27
C GLN A 234 -3.68 8.83 -16.84
N ILE A 235 -3.83 9.86 -16.01
CA ILE A 235 -2.74 10.78 -15.63
C ILE A 235 -1.89 10.27 -14.45
N ASP A 236 -2.35 9.22 -13.77
CA ASP A 236 -1.72 8.64 -12.58
C ASP A 236 -0.24 8.32 -12.78
N ALA A 237 0.12 7.66 -13.88
CA ALA A 237 1.50 7.30 -14.20
C ALA A 237 2.37 8.46 -14.68
N ASN A 238 1.78 9.58 -15.09
CA ASN A 238 2.56 10.81 -15.31
C ASN A 238 3.03 11.41 -13.97
N PHE A 239 2.26 11.21 -12.88
CA PHE A 239 2.61 11.71 -11.55
C PHE A 239 3.49 10.74 -10.74
N GLY A 240 3.33 9.43 -10.95
CA GLY A 240 4.09 8.38 -10.28
C GLY A 240 5.42 8.09 -10.94
#